data_AF-A0A2N6AUK9-F1
#
_entry.id   AF-A0A2N6AUK9-F1
#
_cell.length_a   1.000
_cell.length_b   1.000
_cell.length_c   1.000
_cell.angle_alpha   90.00
_cell.angle_beta   90.00
_cell.angle_gamma   90.00
#
_symmetry.space_group_name_H-M   'P 1'
#
loop_
_entity.id
_entity.type
_entity.pdbx_description
1 polymer ?
#
loop_
_entity_poly.entity_id
_entity_poly.type
_entity_poly.pdbx_seq_one_letter_code
_entity_poly.pdbx_strand_id
1 'polypeptide(L)'
;MEEAVARRLKERLEEIVFIELKKDIAIPGKKAVLRKNIPMPIPVKKLSDRVSSGDYENLSVKEMVEGMALLVAADPAFEHNPYYTSLMKGIDENMDRVITGSAIELAENNRLEDAFAFFET
;
A
#
# COMPACT_ATOMS: atom_id res chain seq x y z
N MET A 1 4.42 17.48 17.29
CA MET A 1 4.05 17.41 15.86
C MET A 1 4.34 16.00 15.35
N GLU A 2 5.57 15.50 15.47
CA GLU A 2 5.94 14.09 15.24
C GLU A 2 5.04 13.07 15.96
N GLU A 3 4.79 13.23 17.27
CA GLU A 3 3.97 12.26 18.02
C GLU A 3 2.51 12.17 17.52
N ALA A 4 1.96 13.28 17.00
CA ALA A 4 0.60 13.31 16.49
C ALA A 4 0.51 12.60 15.13
N VAL A 5 1.52 12.80 14.27
CA VAL A 5 1.66 12.11 12.98
C VAL A 5 1.85 10.61 13.20
N ALA A 6 2.77 10.21 14.07
CA ALA A 6 3.04 8.81 14.38
C ALA A 6 1.83 8.09 15.00
N ARG A 7 1.09 8.74 15.90
CA ARG A 7 -0.16 8.18 16.46
C ARG A 7 -1.20 7.95 15.36
N ARG A 8 -1.36 8.92 14.46
CA ARG A 8 -2.34 8.83 13.39
C ARG A 8 -1.96 7.78 12.35
N LEU A 9 -0.69 7.66 12.01
CA LEU A 9 -0.19 6.56 11.17
C LEU A 9 -0.52 5.19 11.77
N LYS A 10 -0.38 5.02 13.09
CA LYS A 10 -0.76 3.78 13.78
C LYS A 10 -2.26 3.51 13.74
N GLU A 11 -3.11 4.51 13.97
CA GLU A 11 -4.57 4.36 13.84
C GLU A 11 -4.95 3.90 12.41
N ARG A 12 -4.15 4.26 11.41
CA ARG A 12 -4.38 3.88 10.01
C ARG A 12 -3.93 2.48 9.66
N LEU A 13 -3.08 1.85 10.47
CA LEU A 13 -2.83 0.40 10.36
C LEU A 13 -4.09 -0.41 10.64
N GLU A 14 -5.03 0.10 11.45
CA GLU A 14 -6.32 -0.53 11.69
C GLU A 14 -7.21 -0.57 10.43
N GLU A 15 -6.91 0.29 9.44
CA GLU A 15 -7.58 0.33 8.14
C GLU A 15 -6.88 -0.53 7.08
N ILE A 16 -5.92 -1.38 7.45
CA ILE A 16 -5.27 -2.33 6.54
C ILE A 16 -5.78 -3.74 6.84
N VAL A 17 -6.17 -4.45 5.78
CA VAL A 17 -6.39 -5.89 5.81
C VAL A 17 -5.36 -6.59 4.97
N PHE A 18 -5.05 -7.82 5.35
CA PHE A 18 -4.10 -8.66 4.63
C PHE A 18 -4.85 -9.74 3.86
N ILE A 19 -4.46 -9.94 2.61
CA ILE A 19 -4.94 -11.05 1.80
C ILE A 19 -3.81 -12.04 1.52
N GLU A 20 -4.17 -13.32 1.47
CA GLU A 20 -3.27 -14.38 1.03
C GLU A 20 -3.49 -14.67 -0.45
N LEU A 21 -2.39 -14.83 -1.19
CA LEU A 21 -2.47 -15.20 -2.60
C LEU A 21 -2.47 -16.72 -2.73
N LYS A 22 -3.28 -17.24 -3.65
CA LYS A 22 -3.34 -18.68 -3.94
C LYS A 22 -2.04 -19.21 -4.57
N LYS A 23 -1.28 -18.35 -5.25
CA LYS A 23 -0.05 -18.67 -5.96
C LYS A 23 0.80 -17.41 -6.16
N ASP A 24 2.06 -17.59 -6.51
CA ASP A 24 2.92 -16.49 -6.93
C ASP A 24 2.36 -15.86 -8.22
N ILE A 25 2.40 -14.53 -8.32
CA ILE A 25 1.90 -13.77 -9.47
C ILE A 25 3.02 -12.86 -9.98
N ALA A 26 3.53 -13.16 -11.16
CA ALA A 26 4.45 -12.25 -11.86
C ALA A 26 3.66 -11.08 -12.45
N ILE A 27 4.18 -9.86 -12.28
CA ILE A 27 3.55 -8.66 -12.83
C ILE A 27 4.06 -8.47 -14.28
N PRO A 28 3.19 -8.56 -15.30
CA PRO A 28 3.62 -8.49 -16.70
C PRO A 28 4.40 -7.20 -17.00
N GLY A 29 5.56 -7.35 -17.67
CA GLY A 29 6.41 -6.22 -18.07
C GLY A 29 7.18 -5.55 -16.93
N LYS A 30 7.12 -6.09 -15.70
CA LYS A 30 7.80 -5.55 -14.51
C LYS A 30 8.77 -6.57 -13.92
N LYS A 31 9.79 -6.09 -13.19
CA LYS A 31 10.74 -6.94 -12.46
C LYS A 31 10.18 -7.25 -11.05
N ALA A 32 8.93 -7.69 -10.99
CA ALA A 32 8.19 -7.84 -9.73
C ALA A 32 7.35 -9.12 -9.71
N VAL A 33 7.37 -9.80 -8.57
CA VAL A 33 6.62 -11.04 -8.31
C VAL A 33 5.95 -10.93 -6.94
N LEU A 34 4.62 -10.96 -6.93
CA LEU A 34 3.82 -11.13 -5.72
C LEU A 34 3.99 -12.57 -5.23
N ARG A 35 4.42 -12.75 -4.00
CA ARG A 35 4.74 -14.07 -3.41
C ARG A 35 3.56 -14.58 -2.59
N LYS A 36 3.20 -15.85 -2.77
CA LYS A 36 2.04 -16.45 -2.10
C LYS A 36 2.13 -16.53 -0.58
N ASN A 37 3.36 -16.59 -0.07
CA ASN A 37 3.66 -16.73 1.35
C ASN A 37 3.93 -15.38 2.04
N ILE A 38 3.73 -14.27 1.33
CA ILE A 38 3.77 -12.93 1.91
C ILE A 38 2.33 -12.40 1.90
N PRO A 39 1.77 -11.99 3.04
CA PRO A 39 0.45 -11.38 3.09
C PRO A 39 0.47 -10.04 2.32
N MET A 40 -0.52 -9.79 1.46
CA MET A 40 -0.59 -8.53 0.70
C MET A 40 -1.49 -7.53 1.44
N PRO A 41 -0.96 -6.36 1.85
CA PRO A 41 -1.76 -5.35 2.53
C PRO A 41 -2.68 -4.63 1.52
N ILE A 42 -3.93 -4.41 1.91
CA ILE A 42 -4.93 -3.66 1.13
C ILE A 42 -5.70 -2.74 2.09
N PRO A 43 -5.96 -1.47 1.70
CA PRO A 43 -6.83 -0.61 2.49
C PRO A 43 -8.27 -1.14 2.57
N VAL A 44 -8.84 -1.19 3.78
CA VAL A 44 -10.22 -1.63 4.07
C VAL A 44 -11.24 -0.91 3.19
N LYS A 45 -11.06 0.38 2.95
CA LYS A 45 -11.93 1.18 2.07
C LYS A 45 -12.00 0.60 0.66
N LYS A 46 -10.85 0.25 0.06
CA LYS A 46 -10.79 -0.31 -1.30
C LYS A 46 -11.47 -1.67 -1.37
N LEU A 47 -11.31 -2.49 -0.34
CA LEU A 47 -12.01 -3.76 -0.24
C LEU A 47 -13.53 -3.56 -0.09
N SER A 48 -13.96 -2.60 0.73
CA SER A 48 -15.38 -2.28 0.95
C SER A 48 -16.06 -1.76 -0.32
N ASP A 49 -15.39 -0.90 -1.07
CA ASP A 49 -15.86 -0.37 -2.35
C ASP A 49 -16.09 -1.51 -3.37
N ARG A 50 -15.20 -2.51 -3.39
CA ARG A 50 -15.31 -3.70 -4.23
C ARG A 50 -16.44 -4.64 -3.83
N VAL A 51 -16.60 -4.87 -2.53
CA VAL A 51 -17.73 -5.66 -2.00
C VAL A 51 -19.05 -4.99 -2.40
N SER A 52 -19.11 -3.66 -2.30
CA SER A 52 -20.29 -2.89 -2.63
C SER A 52 -20.57 -2.87 -4.14
N SER A 53 -19.52 -2.88 -4.98
CA SER A 53 -19.66 -2.87 -6.44
C SER A 53 -19.87 -4.26 -7.06
N GLY A 54 -19.64 -5.32 -6.30
CA GLY A 54 -19.66 -6.70 -6.80
C GLY A 54 -18.44 -7.10 -7.63
N ASP A 55 -17.41 -6.24 -7.72
CA ASP A 55 -16.17 -6.50 -8.46
C ASP A 55 -15.11 -7.16 -7.57
N TYR A 56 -15.26 -8.47 -7.40
CA TYR A 56 -14.39 -9.32 -6.59
C TYR A 56 -13.20 -9.90 -7.36
N GLU A 57 -13.20 -9.84 -8.69
CA GLU A 57 -12.31 -10.68 -9.49
C GLU A 57 -10.92 -10.06 -9.75
N ASN A 58 -10.79 -8.73 -9.66
CA ASN A 58 -9.57 -8.03 -10.09
C ASN A 58 -9.04 -7.03 -9.06
N LEU A 59 -8.53 -7.55 -7.94
CA LEU A 59 -7.75 -6.74 -7.01
C LEU A 59 -6.49 -6.22 -7.70
N SER A 60 -6.36 -4.89 -7.76
CA SER A 60 -5.33 -4.25 -8.56
C SER A 60 -3.99 -4.24 -7.82
N VAL A 61 -2.91 -4.37 -8.57
CA VAL A 61 -1.54 -4.16 -8.05
C VAL A 61 -1.42 -2.77 -7.40
N LYS A 62 -2.13 -1.76 -7.93
CA LYS A 62 -2.14 -0.40 -7.38
C LYS A 62 -2.64 -0.36 -5.94
N GLU A 63 -3.77 -1.00 -5.63
CA GLU A 63 -4.32 -1.02 -4.27
C GLU A 63 -3.40 -1.73 -3.27
N MET A 64 -2.72 -2.79 -3.74
CA MET A 64 -1.72 -3.48 -2.92
C MET A 64 -0.50 -2.58 -2.65
N VAL A 65 -0.04 -1.83 -3.66
CA VAL A 65 1.05 -0.87 -3.52
C VAL A 65 0.69 0.26 -2.55
N GLU A 66 -0.56 0.76 -2.58
CA GLU A 66 -1.05 1.75 -1.61
C GLU A 66 -0.99 1.22 -0.17
N GLY A 67 -1.44 -0.03 0.05
CA GLY A 67 -1.36 -0.69 1.35
C GLY A 67 0.08 -0.89 1.82
N MET A 68 0.97 -1.29 0.91
CA MET A 68 2.40 -1.49 1.21
C MET A 68 3.07 -0.18 1.61
N ALA A 69 2.81 0.90 0.88
CA ALA A 69 3.43 2.19 1.16
C ALA A 69 2.99 2.74 2.52
N LEU A 70 1.70 2.61 2.85
CA LEU A 70 1.19 2.99 4.17
C LEU A 70 1.84 2.18 5.29
N LEU A 71 2.00 0.86 5.09
CA LEU A 71 2.62 -0.02 6.07
C LEU A 71 4.10 0.32 6.31
N VAL A 72 4.85 0.53 5.22
CA VAL A 72 6.28 0.91 5.27
C VAL A 72 6.46 2.24 5.99
N ALA A 73 5.56 3.21 5.78
CA ALA A 73 5.62 4.52 6.44
C ALA A 73 5.18 4.45 7.92
N ALA A 74 4.13 3.70 8.23
CA ALA A 74 3.50 3.70 9.55
C ALA A 74 4.15 2.73 10.56
N ASP A 75 4.73 1.62 10.09
CA ASP A 75 5.45 0.66 10.92
C ASP A 75 6.74 0.22 10.22
N PRO A 76 7.83 1.00 10.35
CA PRO A 76 9.11 0.65 9.74
C PRO A 76 9.69 -0.70 10.20
N ALA A 77 9.26 -1.20 11.37
CA ALA A 77 9.73 -2.46 11.94
C ALA A 77 8.93 -3.69 11.44
N PHE A 78 7.90 -3.49 10.61
CA PHE A 78 7.09 -4.58 10.09
C PHE A 78 7.94 -5.59 9.28
N GLU A 79 7.78 -6.88 9.58
CA GLU A 79 8.70 -7.94 9.15
C GLU A 79 8.84 -8.07 7.63
N HIS A 80 7.81 -7.73 6.86
CA HIS A 80 7.80 -7.85 5.40
C HIS A 80 8.14 -6.56 4.65
N ASN A 81 8.45 -5.47 5.35
CA ASN A 81 8.82 -4.20 4.71
C ASN A 81 9.96 -4.33 3.68
N PRO A 82 11.06 -5.07 3.94
CA PRO A 82 12.12 -5.23 2.94
C PRO A 82 11.61 -5.83 1.62
N TYR A 83 10.67 -6.78 1.72
CA TYR A 83 10.02 -7.37 0.55
C TYR A 83 9.12 -6.37 -0.15
N TYR A 84 8.26 -5.64 0.58
CA TYR A 84 7.35 -4.66 0.00
C TYR A 84 8.10 -3.53 -0.71
N THR A 85 9.16 -3.00 -0.10
CA THR A 85 10.02 -1.98 -0.73
C THR A 85 10.66 -2.51 -2.00
N SER A 86 11.20 -3.74 -1.99
CA SER A 86 11.78 -4.35 -3.20
C SER A 86 10.74 -4.58 -4.28
N LEU A 87 9.53 -4.98 -3.91
CA LEU A 87 8.43 -5.25 -4.83
C LEU A 87 7.95 -3.95 -5.50
N MET A 88 7.73 -2.88 -4.72
CA MET A 88 7.35 -1.57 -5.24
C MET A 88 8.40 -1.03 -6.23
N LYS A 89 9.70 -1.14 -5.91
CA LYS A 89 10.80 -0.79 -6.82
C LYS A 89 10.84 -1.63 -8.10
N GLY A 90 10.44 -2.90 -8.01
CA GLY A 90 10.33 -3.78 -9.19
C GLY A 90 9.14 -3.45 -10.09
N ILE A 91 8.09 -2.83 -9.55
CA ILE A 91 6.89 -2.37 -10.26
C ILE A 91 7.15 -1.03 -10.93
N ASP A 92 7.76 -0.08 -10.22
CA ASP A 92 8.20 1.18 -10.78
C ASP A 92 9.59 1.49 -10.25
N GLU A 93 10.55 1.67 -11.17
CA GLU A 93 11.93 2.01 -10.80
C GLU A 93 11.99 3.41 -10.14
N ASN A 94 10.97 4.25 -10.35
CA ASN A 94 10.83 5.56 -9.70
C ASN A 94 9.82 5.48 -8.55
N MET A 95 10.25 4.89 -7.44
CA MET A 95 9.48 4.77 -6.20
C MET A 95 8.97 6.13 -5.69
N ASP A 96 9.74 7.21 -5.89
CA ASP A 96 9.34 8.57 -5.51
C ASP A 96 8.10 9.03 -6.29
N ARG A 97 7.93 8.61 -7.56
CA ARG A 97 6.70 8.88 -8.32
C ARG A 97 5.52 8.09 -7.81
N VAL A 98 5.72 6.86 -7.33
CA VAL A 98 4.65 6.06 -6.74
C VAL A 98 4.21 6.67 -5.42
N ILE A 99 5.18 7.03 -4.57
CA ILE A 99 4.96 7.66 -3.27
C ILE A 99 4.29 9.03 -3.46
N THR A 100 4.87 9.90 -4.29
CA THR A 100 4.33 11.24 -4.59
C THR A 100 2.98 11.16 -5.30
N GLY A 101 2.80 10.24 -6.25
CA GLY A 101 1.53 10.07 -6.96
C GLY A 101 0.42 9.59 -6.03
N SER A 102 0.72 8.64 -5.13
CA SER A 102 -0.23 8.17 -4.11
C SER A 102 -0.54 9.29 -3.12
N ALA A 103 0.45 10.09 -2.73
CA ALA A 103 0.26 11.26 -1.89
C ALA A 103 -0.65 12.30 -2.56
N ILE A 104 -0.41 12.63 -3.84
CA ILE A 104 -1.25 13.56 -4.60
C ILE A 104 -2.69 13.06 -4.71
N GLU A 105 -2.89 11.77 -5.03
CA GLU A 105 -4.24 11.19 -5.13
C GLU A 105 -4.97 11.22 -3.77
N LEU A 106 -4.27 10.99 -2.66
CA LEU A 106 -4.83 11.13 -1.33
C LEU A 106 -5.20 12.60 -1.04
N ALA A 107 -4.32 13.55 -1.38
CA ALA A 107 -4.59 14.97 -1.23
C ALA A 107 -5.81 15.43 -2.05
N GLU A 108 -5.93 15.00 -3.31
CA GLU A 108 -7.07 15.28 -4.20
C GLU A 108 -8.39 14.73 -3.65
N ASN A 109 -8.35 13.65 -2.88
CA ASN A 109 -9.50 13.05 -2.21
C ASN A 109 -9.77 13.64 -0.81
N ASN A 110 -9.26 14.85 -0.50
CA ASN A 110 -9.34 15.50 0.81
C ASN A 110 -8.71 14.68 1.96
N ARG A 111 -7.80 13.76 1.64
CA ARG A 111 -7.04 12.97 2.61
C ARG A 111 -5.63 13.54 2.78
N LEU A 112 -5.54 14.85 3.02
CA LEU A 112 -4.28 15.60 3.06
C LEU A 112 -3.29 15.06 4.09
N GLU A 113 -3.77 14.66 5.26
CA GLU A 113 -2.89 14.10 6.30
C GLU A 113 -2.26 12.77 5.89
N ASP A 114 -2.97 11.99 5.08
CA ASP A 114 -2.48 10.73 4.53
C ASP A 114 -1.47 10.96 3.42
N ALA A 115 -1.63 12.06 2.67
CA ALA A 115 -0.64 12.47 1.68
C ALA A 115 0.68 12.86 2.35
N PHE A 116 0.63 13.53 3.51
CA PHE A 116 1.83 13.95 4.23
C PHE A 116 2.66 12.78 4.76
N ALA A 117 2.03 11.67 5.15
CA ALA A 117 2.70 10.44 5.58
C ALA A 117 3.73 9.91 4.57
N PHE A 118 3.47 10.10 3.28
CA PHE A 118 4.32 9.63 2.20
C PHE A 118 5.59 10.48 2.01
N PHE A 119 5.64 11.69 2.58
CA PHE A 119 6.79 12.59 2.44
C PHE A 119 7.73 12.59 3.66
N GLU A 120 7.40 11.85 4.72
CA GLU A 120 8.26 11.68 5.92
C GLU A 120 9.15 10.41 5.86
N THR A 121 9.17 9.69 4.74
CA THR A 121 10.00 8.49 4.49
C THR A 121 11.32 8.78 3.81
#